data_AF-A0A6G9Y9F2-F1
#
_entry.id   AF-A0A6G9Y9F2-F1
#
_cell.length_a   1.000
_cell.length_b   1.000
_cell.length_c   1.000
_cell.angle_alpha   90.00
_cell.angle_beta   90.00
_cell.angle_gamma   90.00
#
_symmetry.space_group_name_H-M   'P 1'
#
loop_
_entity.id
_entity.type
_entity.pdbx_description
1 polymer ?
#
loop_
_entity_poly.entity_id
_entity_poly.type
_entity_poly.pdbx_seq_one_letter_code
_entity_poly.pdbx_strand_id
1 'polypeptide(L)' 'MNTSKEVAITIKKTVQALLDFSYVPEGSTMPLMRIDEVEITVAPIGTECSHRETICPDCAEQWQAGLVLTERLPWELTK' A
#
# COMPACT_ATOMS: atom_id res chain seq x y z
N MET A 1 -13.84 32.05 -22.10
CA MET A 1 -12.91 32.04 -20.95
C MET A 1 -13.61 31.42 -19.76
N ASN A 2 -13.41 30.13 -19.47
CA ASN A 2 -12.71 29.67 -18.27
C ASN A 2 -12.78 28.14 -18.22
N THR A 3 -11.62 27.54 -18.41
CA THR A 3 -11.32 26.12 -18.29
C THR A 3 -11.38 25.69 -16.84
N SER A 4 -12.44 25.00 -16.44
CA SER A 4 -12.35 24.03 -15.35
C SER A 4 -11.88 22.72 -15.97
N LYS A 5 -10.56 22.59 -16.16
CA LYS A 5 -9.97 21.26 -16.31
C LYS A 5 -10.20 20.58 -14.97
N GLU A 6 -11.23 19.75 -14.89
CA GLU A 6 -11.27 18.67 -13.91
C GLU A 6 -9.94 17.94 -14.08
N VAL A 7 -9.02 18.19 -13.15
CA VAL A 7 -7.87 17.32 -12.98
C VAL A 7 -8.51 16.02 -12.55
N ALA A 8 -8.71 15.11 -13.50
CA ALA A 8 -8.97 13.73 -13.19
C ALA A 8 -7.78 13.29 -12.35
N ILE A 9 -7.96 13.33 -11.02
CA ILE A 9 -7.05 12.71 -10.09
C ILE A 9 -7.19 11.23 -10.44
N THR A 10 -6.31 10.73 -11.29
CA THR A 10 -6.20 9.31 -11.54
C THR A 10 -5.82 8.70 -10.19
N ILE A 11 -6.82 8.26 -9.43
CA ILE A 11 -6.61 7.58 -8.17
C ILE A 11 -5.75 6.38 -8.52
N LYS A 12 -4.48 6.40 -8.10
CA LYS A 12 -3.58 5.26 -8.30
C LYS A 12 -4.27 4.04 -7.72
N LYS A 13 -4.45 3.00 -8.54
CA LYS A 13 -5.07 1.74 -8.12
C LYS A 13 -4.15 0.93 -7.21
N THR A 14 -2.86 1.22 -7.22
CA THR A 14 -1.84 0.57 -6.42
C THR A 14 -0.85 1.59 -5.84
N VAL A 15 -0.19 1.22 -4.75
CA VAL A 15 0.94 1.95 -4.17
C VAL A 15 2.10 0.99 -3.94
N GLN A 16 3.33 1.49 -4.05
CA GLN A 16 4.51 0.69 -3.75
C GLN A 16 4.84 0.69 -2.25
N ALA A 17 5.36 -0.43 -1.77
CA ALA A 17 5.83 -0.61 -0.41
C ALA A 17 7.02 -1.57 -0.34
N LEU A 18 7.81 -1.44 0.72
CA LEU A 18 8.85 -2.40 1.09
C LEU A 18 8.30 -3.30 2.20
N LEU A 19 8.26 -4.60 1.95
CA LEU A 19 7.91 -5.64 2.91
C LEU A 19 9.17 -6.17 3.58
N ASP A 20 9.32 -5.90 4.87
CA ASP A 20 10.32 -6.55 5.72
C ASP A 20 9.73 -7.83 6.31
N PHE A 21 10.31 -8.98 5.95
CA PHE A 21 9.89 -10.26 6.49
C PHE A 21 11.08 -11.18 6.75
N SER A 22 10.84 -12.15 7.64
CA SER A 22 11.75 -13.25 7.86
C SER A 22 11.12 -14.57 7.43
N TYR A 23 11.92 -15.46 6.88
CA TYR A 23 11.50 -16.81 6.56
C TYR A 23 12.63 -17.81 6.85
N VAL A 24 12.29 -19.07 7.09
CA VAL A 24 13.26 -20.15 7.25
C VAL A 24 13.28 -20.93 5.93
N PRO A 25 14.37 -20.89 5.14
CA PRO A 25 14.48 -21.67 3.92
C PRO A 25 14.39 -23.17 4.18
N GLU A 26 13.96 -23.94 3.18
CA GLU A 26 14.00 -25.40 3.24
C GLU A 26 15.44 -25.90 3.51
N GLY A 27 15.60 -26.78 4.48
CA GLY A 27 16.90 -27.29 4.90
C GLY A 27 17.72 -26.37 5.82
N SER A 28 17.20 -25.19 6.19
CA SER A 28 17.81 -24.29 7.16
C SER A 28 17.11 -24.38 8.52
N THR A 29 17.86 -24.13 9.61
CA THR A 29 17.30 -23.89 10.95
C THR A 29 17.38 -22.42 11.36
N MET A 30 17.94 -21.57 10.50
CA MET A 30 18.12 -20.14 10.77
C MET A 30 17.16 -19.32 9.91
N PRO A 31 16.47 -18.33 10.50
CA PRO A 31 15.66 -17.38 9.75
C PRO A 31 16.55 -16.44 8.94
N LEU A 32 16.16 -16.17 7.70
CA LEU A 32 16.75 -15.14 6.86
C LEU A 32 15.80 -13.95 6.80
N MET A 33 16.36 -12.76 6.92
CA MET A 33 15.66 -11.49 6.70
C MET A 33 15.68 -11.15 5.22
N ARG A 34 14.56 -10.67 4.69
CA ARG A 34 14.43 -10.21 3.31
C ARG A 34 13.53 -8.97 3.27
N ILE A 35 13.97 -7.99 2.48
CA ILE A 35 13.16 -6.84 2.11
C ILE A 35 12.75 -7.03 0.65
N ASP A 36 11.45 -7.04 0.38
CA ASP A 36 10.90 -7.12 -0.97
C ASP A 36 10.11 -5.86 -1.31
N GLU A 37 10.20 -5.41 -2.56
CA GLU A 37 9.33 -4.37 -3.09
C GLU A 37 8.02 -5.01 -3.57
N VAL A 38 6.89 -4.50 -3.07
CA VAL A 38 5.55 -5.02 -3.35
C VAL A 38 4.63 -3.90 -3.80
N GLU A 39 3.64 -4.25 -4.62
CA GLU A 39 2.52 -3.36 -4.96
C GLU A 39 1.31 -3.74 -4.13
N ILE A 40 0.69 -2.75 -3.48
CA ILE A 40 -0.51 -2.91 -2.66
C ILE A 40 -1.67 -2.24 -3.38
N THR A 41 -2.79 -2.94 -3.52
CA THR A 41 -4.00 -2.37 -4.15
C THR A 41 -4.68 -1.37 -3.23
N VAL A 42 -5.11 -0.23 -3.75
CA VAL A 42 -5.92 0.73 -2.99
C VAL A 42 -7.39 0.35 -3.13
N ALA A 43 -8.07 0.17 -2.00
CA ALA A 43 -9.50 -0.12 -1.98
C ALA A 43 -10.29 1.03 -2.64
N PRO A 44 -11.32 0.72 -3.45
CA PRO A 44 -12.23 1.75 -3.94
C PRO A 44 -12.87 2.53 -2.78
N ILE A 45 -13.10 3.83 -2.99
CA ILE A 45 -13.76 4.67 -1.99
C ILE A 45 -15.20 4.15 -1.78
N GLY A 46 -15.57 3.88 -0.53
CA GLY A 46 -16.92 3.41 -0.16
C GLY A 46 -17.13 1.90 -0.24
N THR A 47 -16.08 1.10 -0.42
CA THR A 47 -16.13 -0.37 -0.34
C THR A 47 -15.46 -0.90 0.91
N GLU A 48 -15.94 -2.02 1.45
CA GLU A 48 -15.27 -2.74 2.54
C GLU A 48 -13.90 -3.23 2.09
N CYS A 49 -12.88 -2.95 2.91
CA CYS A 49 -11.51 -3.38 2.67
C CYS A 49 -11.33 -4.84 3.08
N SER A 50 -10.60 -5.63 2.28
CA SER A 50 -10.30 -7.03 2.64
C SER A 50 -9.22 -7.17 3.72
N HIS A 51 -8.52 -6.07 4.04
CA HIS A 51 -7.35 -5.97 4.94
C HIS A 51 -6.15 -6.88 4.60
N ARG A 52 -6.30 -7.80 3.66
CA ARG A 52 -5.26 -8.74 3.22
C ARG A 52 -4.62 -8.32 1.90
N GLU A 53 -5.42 -7.76 1.01
CA GLU A 53 -5.00 -7.52 -0.38
C GLU A 53 -5.16 -6.05 -0.79
N THR A 54 -5.93 -5.28 -0.01
CA THR A 54 -6.21 -3.86 -0.29
C THR A 54 -5.90 -2.97 0.91
N ILE A 55 -5.47 -1.74 0.66
CA ILE A 55 -5.30 -0.68 1.66
C ILE A 55 -6.41 0.38 1.53
N CYS A 56 -6.96 0.84 2.65
CA CYS A 56 -7.96 1.91 2.71
C CYS A 56 -7.58 2.94 3.80
N PRO A 57 -8.19 4.15 3.80
CA PRO A 57 -7.86 5.19 4.79
C PRO A 57 -7.99 4.73 6.23
N ASP A 58 -9.03 3.94 6.54
CA ASP A 58 -9.33 3.49 7.91
C ASP A 58 -8.31 2.47 8.45
N CYS A 59 -7.62 1.77 7.54
CA CYS A 59 -6.72 0.68 7.89
C CYS A 59 -5.26 0.97 7.59
N ALA A 60 -4.96 2.08 6.91
CA ALA A 60 -3.59 2.46 6.55
C ALA A 60 -2.68 2.58 7.79
N GLU A 61 -3.21 3.09 8.90
CA GLU A 61 -2.49 3.18 10.17
C GLU A 61 -2.23 1.80 10.81
N GLN A 62 -3.04 0.79 10.48
CA GLN A 62 -2.94 -0.57 11.04
C GLN A 62 -1.97 -1.47 10.27
N TRP A 63 -1.53 -1.08 9.06
CA TRP A 63 -0.57 -1.84 8.26
C TRP A 63 0.87 -1.81 8.80
N GLN A 64 1.13 -1.05 9.88
CA GLN A 64 2.48 -0.68 10.34
C GLN A 64 3.18 -1.71 11.25
N ALA A 65 3.48 -2.91 10.74
CA ALA A 65 4.53 -3.72 11.37
C ALA A 65 5.51 -4.38 10.39
N GLY A 66 5.11 -4.59 9.14
CA GLY A 66 5.98 -5.22 8.13
C GLY A 66 6.15 -4.42 6.85
N LEU A 67 5.40 -3.33 6.64
CA LEU A 67 5.38 -2.61 5.37
C LEU A 67 5.76 -1.15 5.54
N VAL A 68 6.72 -0.70 4.74
CA VAL A 68 7.12 0.71 4.61
C VAL A 68 6.65 1.21 3.25
N LEU A 69 5.61 2.05 3.24
CA LEU A 69 5.12 2.67 2.00
C LEU A 69 6.18 3.61 1.42
N THR A 70 6.51 3.43 0.14
CA THR A 70 7.51 4.27 -0.57
C THR A 70 6.86 5.40 -1.36
N GLU A 71 5.55 5.32 -1.56
CA GLU A 71 4.74 6.35 -2.21
C GLU A 71 3.67 6.91 -1.27
N ARG A 72 3.25 8.15 -1.53
CA ARG A 72 2.12 8.75 -0.81
C ARG A 72 0.81 8.08 -1.19
N LEU A 73 -0.06 7.90 -0.20
CA LEU A 73 -1.40 7.35 -0.41
C LEU A 73 -2.31 8.38 -1.09
N PRO A 74 -3.31 7.96 -1.88
CA PRO A 74 -4.17 8.89 -2.62
C PRO A 74 -4.87 9.95 -1.76
N TRP A 75 -5.27 9.61 -0.53
CA TRP A 75 -5.93 10.53 0.42
C TRP A 75 -4.95 11.48 1.14
N GLU A 76 -3.64 11.26 1.04
CA GLU A 76 -2.63 12.20 1.55
C GLU A 76 -2.39 13.37 0.59
N LEU A 77 -2.81 13.23 -0.68
CA LEU A 77 -2.68 14.25 -1.71
C LEU A 77 -3.83 15.26 -1.72
N THR A 78 -4.87 15.03 -0.93
CA THR A 78 -6.10 15.85 -0.88
C THR A 78 -6.19 16.76 0.35
N LYS A 79 -5.15 16.79 1.20
CA LYS A 79 -5.03 17.71 2.34
C LYS A 79 -4.25 18.97 2.02
#